data_AF-A0A960A2R4-F1
#
_entry.id   AF-A0A960A2R4-F1
#
_cell.length_a   1.000
_cell.length_b   1.000
_cell.length_c   1.000
_cell.angle_alpha   90.00
_cell.angle_beta   90.00
_cell.angle_gamma   90.00
#
_symmetry.space_group_name_H-M   'P 1'
#
loop_
_entity.id
_entity.type
_entity.pdbx_description
1 polymer ?
#
loop_
_entity_poly.entity_id
_entity_poly.type
_entity_poly.pdbx_seq_one_letter_code
_entity_poly.pdbx_strand_id
1 'polypeptide(L)'
;MLSARDWFDDGSVFVVDVPLACCALETEAAAQGRGVVDPAGIPEDARVVVTLSGTLTAPALPAVRHALDQLGRPATVVAFGACACVGGPYWDSYAVVNGAESLVAVDHFIAGCPPPPSALDDLLSALRAGAVSA
;
A
#
# COMPACT_ATOMS: atom_id res chain seq x y z
N MET A 1 -11.78 6.85 -7.21
CA MET A 1 -12.29 6.72 -5.84
C MET A 1 -11.47 5.60 -5.22
N LEU A 2 -10.60 5.92 -4.27
CA LEU A 2 -9.84 4.90 -3.53
C LEU A 2 -10.84 4.05 -2.76
N SER A 3 -10.71 2.73 -2.81
CA SER A 3 -11.50 1.80 -2.00
C SER A 3 -10.64 1.33 -0.84
N ALA A 4 -11.20 1.37 0.37
CA ALA A 4 -10.57 0.82 1.56
C ALA A 4 -11.14 -0.57 1.85
N ARG A 5 -10.34 -1.45 2.43
CA ARG A 5 -10.73 -2.79 2.87
C ARG A 5 -10.59 -2.87 4.39
N ASP A 6 -11.64 -3.27 5.10
CA ASP A 6 -11.48 -3.68 6.50
C ASP A 6 -10.72 -5.02 6.51
N TRP A 7 -9.50 -5.00 7.02
CA TRP A 7 -8.61 -6.15 6.92
C TRP A 7 -8.95 -7.26 7.92
N PHE A 8 -9.59 -6.94 9.04
CA PHE A 8 -9.87 -7.94 10.08
C PHE A 8 -11.35 -8.07 10.41
N ASP A 9 -12.22 -7.32 9.70
CA ASP A 9 -13.67 -7.27 9.92
C ASP A 9 -14.03 -6.86 11.36
N ASP A 10 -13.15 -6.06 11.98
CA ASP A 10 -13.27 -5.58 13.35
C ASP A 10 -13.09 -4.07 13.47
N GLY A 11 -12.94 -3.36 12.34
CA GLY A 11 -12.73 -1.91 12.29
C GLY A 11 -11.36 -1.44 12.78
N SER A 12 -10.39 -2.33 13.03
CA SER A 12 -9.08 -1.94 13.59
C SER A 12 -8.09 -1.44 12.54
N VAL A 13 -8.05 -2.09 11.37
CA VAL A 13 -7.08 -1.81 10.31
C VAL A 13 -7.77 -1.78 8.96
N PHE A 14 -7.60 -0.67 8.25
CA PHE A 14 -8.10 -0.47 6.90
C PHE A 14 -6.95 -0.36 5.92
N VAL A 15 -7.02 -1.10 4.82
CA VAL A 15 -6.00 -1.06 3.77
C VAL A 15 -6.57 -0.36 2.55
N VAL A 16 -5.84 0.65 2.07
CA VAL A 16 -6.07 1.32 0.80
C VAL A 16 -4.97 0.93 -0.15
N ASP A 17 -5.32 0.26 -1.25
CA ASP A 17 -4.34 -0.08 -2.29
C ASP A 17 -4.26 1.03 -3.33
N VAL A 18 -3.02 1.40 -3.69
CA VAL A 18 -2.72 2.20 -4.87
C VAL A 18 -2.15 1.23 -5.92
N PRO A 19 -3.01 0.68 -6.80
CA PRO A 19 -2.59 -0.33 -7.76
C PRO A 19 -1.80 0.31 -8.90
N LEU A 20 -0.52 -0.04 -9.03
CA LEU A 20 0.39 0.54 -10.04
C LEU A 20 0.80 -0.46 -11.13
N ALA A 21 0.99 -1.73 -10.75
CA ALA A 21 1.43 -2.78 -11.68
C ALA A 21 1.01 -4.18 -11.18
N CYS A 22 1.80 -5.22 -11.50
CA CYS A 22 1.50 -6.62 -11.20
C CYS A 22 1.31 -6.95 -9.70
N CYS A 23 1.92 -6.19 -8.78
CA CYS A 23 1.77 -6.44 -7.35
C CYS A 23 0.33 -6.18 -6.87
N ALA A 24 -0.46 -5.36 -7.58
CA ALA A 24 -1.86 -5.15 -7.26
C ALA A 24 -2.67 -6.45 -7.28
N LEU A 25 -2.30 -7.43 -8.13
CA LEU A 25 -2.97 -8.73 -8.18
C LEU A 25 -2.79 -9.52 -6.88
N GLU A 26 -1.62 -9.43 -6.24
CA GLU A 26 -1.36 -10.11 -4.97
C GLU A 26 -2.05 -9.39 -3.80
N THR A 27 -2.15 -8.06 -3.86
CA THR A 27 -2.96 -7.29 -2.90
C THR A 27 -4.45 -7.62 -3.04
N GLU A 28 -4.97 -7.74 -4.26
CA GLU A 28 -6.34 -8.16 -4.53
C GLU A 28 -6.58 -9.61 -4.08
N ALA A 29 -5.62 -10.51 -4.32
CA ALA A 29 -5.66 -11.89 -3.84
C ALA A 29 -5.73 -11.96 -2.31
N ALA A 30 -4.93 -11.16 -1.61
CA ALA A 30 -4.96 -11.03 -0.15
C ALA A 30 -6.27 -10.40 0.36
N ALA A 31 -6.92 -9.56 -0.46
CA ALA A 31 -8.17 -8.88 -0.12
C ALA A 31 -9.44 -9.69 -0.46
N GLN A 32 -9.32 -10.89 -1.03
CA GLN A 32 -10.48 -11.70 -1.40
C GLN A 32 -11.37 -12.00 -0.19
N GLY A 33 -12.68 -11.75 -0.35
CA GLY A 33 -13.66 -11.93 0.72
C GLY A 33 -13.71 -10.81 1.76
N ARG A 34 -12.82 -9.81 1.70
CA ARG A 34 -12.81 -8.67 2.64
C ARG A 34 -13.76 -7.57 2.19
N GLY A 35 -14.50 -6.98 3.14
CA GLY A 35 -15.48 -5.92 2.88
C GLY A 35 -14.85 -4.66 2.28
N VAL A 36 -15.51 -4.05 1.31
CA VAL A 36 -15.14 -2.73 0.78
C VAL A 36 -15.84 -1.67 1.61
N VAL A 37 -15.08 -0.68 2.06
CA VAL A 37 -15.59 0.50 2.72
C VAL A 37 -15.17 1.77 1.97
N ASP A 38 -16.01 2.79 2.04
CA ASP A 38 -15.65 4.14 1.62
C ASP A 38 -14.58 4.67 2.60
N PRO A 39 -13.45 5.24 2.12
CA PRO A 39 -12.47 5.89 2.98
C PRO A 39 -13.07 6.93 3.94
N ALA A 40 -14.15 7.62 3.54
CA ALA A 40 -14.86 8.58 4.41
C ALA A 40 -15.61 7.90 5.58
N GLY A 41 -15.86 6.59 5.50
CA GLY A 41 -16.50 5.79 6.55
C GLY A 41 -15.53 5.13 7.53
N ILE A 42 -14.22 5.33 7.37
CA ILE A 42 -13.22 4.76 8.27
C ILE A 42 -13.25 5.49 9.62
N PRO A 43 -13.40 4.80 10.77
CA PRO A 43 -13.34 5.41 12.09
C PRO A 43 -12.06 6.23 12.30
N GLU A 44 -12.13 7.35 13.02
CA GLU A 44 -10.98 8.26 13.20
C GLU A 44 -9.81 7.61 13.95
N ASP A 45 -10.09 6.68 14.85
CA ASP A 45 -9.13 5.93 15.66
C ASP A 45 -8.57 4.68 14.95
N ALA A 46 -9.18 4.27 13.84
CA ALA A 46 -8.72 3.12 13.08
C ALA A 46 -7.38 3.39 12.39
N ARG A 47 -6.55 2.35 12.25
CA ARG A 47 -5.30 2.46 11.49
C ARG A 47 -5.59 2.37 9.99
N VAL A 48 -5.08 3.33 9.22
CA VAL A 48 -5.11 3.27 7.76
C VAL A 48 -3.71 2.89 7.27
N VAL A 49 -3.65 1.86 6.45
CA VAL A 49 -2.43 1.40 5.78
C VAL A 49 -2.61 1.64 4.29
N VAL A 50 -1.65 2.29 3.66
CA VAL A 50 -1.65 2.51 2.22
C VAL A 50 -0.57 1.66 1.58
N THR A 51 -0.98 0.81 0.66
CA THR A 51 -0.06 -0.06 -0.07
C THR A 51 0.23 0.54 -1.44
N LEU A 52 1.50 0.80 -1.74
CA LEU A 52 1.95 1.20 -3.07
C LEU A 52 2.37 -0.05 -3.84
N SER A 53 1.44 -0.57 -4.65
CA SER A 53 1.54 -1.90 -5.25
C SER A 53 2.07 -1.86 -6.67
N GLY A 54 3.39 -1.88 -6.80
CA GLY A 54 4.09 -2.04 -8.08
C GLY A 54 4.95 -0.85 -8.50
N THR A 55 5.12 -0.69 -9.80
CA THR A 55 6.13 0.22 -10.36
C THR A 55 5.69 1.68 -10.33
N LEU A 56 6.50 2.52 -9.70
CA LEU A 56 6.33 3.98 -9.75
C LEU A 56 6.98 4.52 -11.02
N THR A 57 6.15 5.09 -11.89
CA THR A 57 6.64 5.80 -13.08
C THR A 57 6.56 7.31 -12.87
N ALA A 58 7.50 8.06 -13.45
CA ALA A 58 7.53 9.52 -13.35
C ALA A 58 6.19 10.19 -13.74
N PRO A 59 5.48 9.74 -14.81
CA PRO A 59 4.16 10.29 -15.15
C PRO A 59 3.05 9.95 -14.13
N ALA A 60 3.19 8.85 -13.38
CA ALA A 60 2.19 8.43 -12.40
C ALA A 60 2.32 9.18 -11.06
N LEU A 61 3.49 9.74 -10.75
CA LEU A 61 3.76 10.39 -9.45
C LEU A 61 2.72 11.44 -9.05
N PRO A 62 2.25 12.36 -9.93
CA PRO A 62 1.24 13.34 -9.53
C PRO A 62 -0.09 12.71 -9.13
N ALA A 63 -0.48 11.63 -9.80
CA ALA A 63 -1.71 10.91 -9.49
C ALA A 63 -1.59 10.13 -8.17
N VAL A 64 -0.43 9.50 -7.92
CA VAL A 64 -0.15 8.82 -6.64
C VAL A 64 -0.15 9.82 -5.50
N ARG A 65 0.53 10.96 -5.67
CA ARG A 65 0.55 12.03 -4.66
C ARG A 65 -0.86 12.53 -4.36
N HIS A 66 -1.64 12.82 -5.40
CA HIS A 66 -3.01 13.25 -5.25
C HIS A 66 -3.86 12.22 -4.50
N ALA A 67 -3.73 10.93 -4.84
CA ALA A 67 -4.43 9.85 -4.14
C ALA A 67 -4.09 9.83 -2.64
N LEU A 68 -2.82 9.96 -2.28
CA LEU A 68 -2.39 10.02 -0.88
C LEU A 68 -2.92 11.27 -0.16
N ASP A 69 -2.91 12.43 -0.82
CA ASP A 69 -3.43 13.68 -0.25
C ASP A 69 -4.95 13.63 -0.01
N GLN A 70 -5.70 12.88 -0.82
CA GLN A 70 -7.15 12.71 -0.66
C GLN A 70 -7.55 11.90 0.59
N LEU A 71 -6.63 11.19 1.25
CA LEU A 71 -6.94 10.43 2.46
C LEU A 71 -7.26 11.34 3.64
N GLY A 72 -6.70 12.56 3.69
CA GLY A 72 -7.01 13.55 4.72
C GLY A 72 -6.65 13.16 6.17
N ARG A 73 -5.90 12.06 6.36
CA ARG A 73 -5.53 11.49 7.67
C ARG A 73 -4.15 10.83 7.61
N PRO A 74 -3.46 10.65 8.74
CA PRO A 74 -2.21 9.90 8.77
C PRO A 74 -2.45 8.46 8.34
N ALA A 75 -1.58 7.94 7.49
CA ALA A 75 -1.60 6.56 7.02
C ALA A 75 -0.21 5.94 7.08
N THR A 76 -0.14 4.66 7.42
CA THR A 76 1.09 3.86 7.36
C THR A 76 1.34 3.47 5.91
N VAL A 77 2.44 3.90 5.31
CA VAL A 77 2.76 3.66 3.90
C VAL A 77 3.63 2.42 3.75
N VAL A 78 3.18 1.48 2.91
CA VAL A 78 3.86 0.23 2.61
C VAL A 78 4.28 0.22 1.15
N ALA A 79 5.58 0.11 0.89
CA ALA A 79 6.09 -0.20 -0.44
C ALA A 79 5.95 -1.71 -0.69
N PHE A 80 5.08 -2.09 -1.62
CA PHE A 80 4.76 -3.49 -1.90
C PHE A 80 5.35 -3.93 -3.24
N GLY A 81 6.37 -4.78 -3.14
CA GLY A 81 7.13 -5.31 -4.25
C GLY A 81 8.40 -4.55 -4.57
N ALA A 82 9.32 -5.22 -5.27
CA ALA A 82 10.66 -4.75 -5.58
C ALA A 82 10.64 -3.42 -6.35
N CYS A 83 9.63 -3.20 -7.20
CA CYS A 83 9.47 -1.95 -7.94
C CYS A 83 9.16 -0.76 -7.03
N ALA A 84 8.25 -0.93 -6.06
CA ALA A 84 7.93 0.12 -5.10
C ALA A 84 9.06 0.34 -4.09
N CYS A 85 9.83 -0.69 -3.75
CA CYS A 85 10.96 -0.55 -2.82
C CYS A 85 12.14 0.17 -3.46
N VAL A 86 12.58 -0.26 -4.67
CA VAL A 86 13.88 0.14 -5.24
C VAL A 86 13.86 0.27 -6.78
N GLY A 87 12.68 0.36 -7.42
CA GLY A 87 12.55 0.36 -8.89
C GLY A 87 12.54 -1.04 -9.52
N GLY A 88 13.04 -2.05 -8.80
CA GLY A 88 12.92 -3.47 -9.15
C GLY A 88 13.62 -3.81 -10.48
N PRO A 89 13.05 -4.68 -11.34
CA PRO A 89 13.67 -5.03 -12.61
C PRO A 89 13.78 -3.86 -13.60
N TYR A 90 13.14 -2.73 -13.30
CA TYR A 90 13.10 -1.54 -14.15
C TYR A 90 13.95 -0.38 -13.61
N TRP A 91 14.85 -0.62 -12.65
CA TRP A 91 15.57 0.44 -11.93
C TRP A 91 16.41 1.37 -12.83
N ASP A 92 16.81 0.91 -14.01
CA ASP A 92 17.60 1.67 -15.00
C ASP A 92 16.73 2.24 -16.14
N SER A 93 15.40 2.20 -16.00
CA SER A 93 14.49 2.78 -16.98
C SER A 93 14.33 4.28 -16.76
N TYR A 94 14.42 5.05 -17.85
CA TYR A 94 14.23 6.51 -17.83
C TYR A 94 12.88 6.97 -17.25
N ALA A 95 11.87 6.09 -17.28
CA ALA A 95 10.52 6.39 -16.85
C ALA A 95 10.23 5.95 -15.41
N VAL A 96 11.11 5.16 -14.79
CA VAL A 96 10.87 4.56 -13.47
C VAL A 96 11.59 5.35 -12.39
N VAL A 97 10.92 5.42 -11.25
CA VAL A 97 11.42 6.07 -10.05
C VAL A 97 11.87 4.99 -9.09
N ASN A 98 13.12 5.08 -8.65
CA ASN A 98 13.75 4.05 -7.81
C ASN A 98 13.32 4.21 -6.36
N GLY A 99 12.14 3.66 -6.06
CA GLY A 99 11.60 3.58 -4.71
C GLY A 99 10.56 4.66 -4.40
N ALA A 100 9.55 4.25 -3.64
CA ALA A 100 8.47 5.09 -3.16
C ALA A 100 8.93 6.19 -2.20
N GLU A 101 10.06 6.01 -1.53
CA GLU A 101 10.67 7.01 -0.63
C GLU A 101 10.96 8.34 -1.30
N SER A 102 11.19 8.32 -2.62
CA SER A 102 11.39 9.56 -3.39
C SER A 102 10.12 10.41 -3.52
N LEU A 103 8.93 9.83 -3.28
CA LEU A 103 7.63 10.47 -3.39
C LEU A 103 7.02 10.77 -2.01
N VAL A 104 7.05 9.79 -1.11
CA VAL A 104 6.45 9.85 0.24
C VAL A 104 7.29 9.07 1.25
N ALA A 105 7.19 9.42 2.53
CA ALA A 105 7.78 8.61 3.58
C ALA A 105 7.16 7.20 3.54
N VAL A 106 8.02 6.18 3.54
CA VAL A 106 7.63 4.77 3.54
C VAL A 106 7.98 4.19 4.91
N ASP A 107 7.00 3.56 5.55
CA ASP A 107 7.12 3.00 6.89
C ASP A 107 7.59 1.54 6.83
N HIS A 108 7.10 0.79 5.83
CA HIS A 108 7.44 -0.62 5.64
C HIS A 108 7.70 -0.99 4.19
N PHE A 109 8.63 -1.93 4.01
CA PHE A 109 8.98 -2.49 2.71
C PHE A 109 8.66 -3.98 2.70
N ILE A 110 7.83 -4.41 1.75
CA ILE A 110 7.60 -5.83 1.47
C ILE A 110 8.28 -6.14 0.14
N ALA A 111 9.45 -6.80 0.20
CA ALA A 111 10.19 -7.19 -0.99
C ALA A 111 9.57 -8.41 -1.69
N GLY A 112 9.51 -8.40 -3.02
CA GLY A 112 9.06 -9.51 -3.87
C GLY A 112 8.74 -9.06 -5.31
N CYS A 113 8.56 -9.98 -6.27
CA CYS A 113 8.27 -9.64 -7.66
C CYS A 113 7.30 -10.63 -8.36
N PRO A 114 6.02 -10.67 -7.96
CA PRO A 114 5.44 -9.96 -6.81
C PRO A 114 5.65 -10.74 -5.49
N PRO A 115 5.56 -10.08 -4.33
CA PRO A 115 5.56 -10.76 -3.03
C PRO A 115 4.28 -11.59 -2.85
N PRO A 116 4.32 -12.70 -2.08
CA PRO A 116 3.13 -13.53 -1.88
C PRO A 116 2.04 -12.77 -1.11
N PRO A 117 0.75 -13.08 -1.31
CA PRO A 117 -0.37 -12.42 -0.63
C PRO A 117 -0.24 -12.44 0.90
N SER A 118 0.24 -13.57 1.44
CA SER A 118 0.42 -13.77 2.88
C SER A 118 1.41 -12.78 3.50
N ALA A 119 2.37 -12.24 2.73
CA ALA A 119 3.32 -11.26 3.26
C ALA A 119 2.64 -9.97 3.70
N LEU A 120 1.54 -9.57 3.02
CA LEU A 120 0.74 -8.43 3.43
C LEU A 120 -0.06 -8.74 4.70
N ASP A 121 -0.67 -9.93 4.78
CA ASP A 121 -1.38 -10.39 5.98
C ASP A 121 -0.46 -10.44 7.22
N ASP A 122 0.76 -10.92 7.07
CA ASP A 122 1.75 -11.02 8.14
C ASP A 122 2.12 -9.63 8.67
N LEU A 123 2.41 -8.68 7.77
CA LEU A 123 2.71 -7.29 8.15
C LEU A 123 1.53 -6.65 8.89
N LEU A 124 0.32 -6.79 8.37
CA LEU A 124 -0.87 -6.16 8.95
C LEU A 124 -1.23 -6.77 10.31
N SER A 125 -0.98 -8.08 10.48
CA SER A 125 -1.14 -8.77 11.77
C SER A 125 -0.11 -8.26 12.79
N ALA A 126 1.15 -8.06 12.38
CA ALA A 126 2.18 -7.50 13.24
C ALA A 126 1.87 -6.05 13.64
N LEU A 127 1.36 -5.25 12.70
CA LEU A 127 0.91 -3.87 12.94
C LEU A 127 -0.24 -3.84 13.95
N ARG A 128 -1.26 -4.68 13.77
CA ARG A 128 -2.41 -4.78 14.68
C ARG A 128 -1.99 -5.19 16.09
N ALA A 129 -1.03 -6.11 16.21
CA ALA A 129 -0.49 -6.55 17.50
C ALA A 129 0.42 -5.51 18.17
N GLY A 130 0.77 -4.42 17.49
CA GLY A 130 1.73 -3.43 17.98
C GLY A 130 3.17 -3.95 18.03
N ALA A 131 3.47 -5.03 17.29
CA ALA A 131 4.80 -5.63 17.25
C ALA A 131 5.79 -4.81 16.40
N VAL A 132 5.27 -3.98 15.50
CA VAL A 132 6.03 -3.03 14.68
C VAL A 132 5.36 -1.66 14.75
N SER A 133 6.16 -0.60 14.80
CA SER A 133 5.67 0.78 14.69
C SER A 133 5.41 1.13 13.24
N ALA A 134 4.51 2.08 13.02
CA ALA A 134 4.52 2.87 11.78
C ALA A 134 5.86 3.61 11.68
#